data_AF-A0A350VVP3-F1
#
_entry.id   AF-A0A350VVP3-F1
#
_cell.length_a   1.000
_cell.length_b   1.000
_cell.length_c   1.000
_cell.angle_alpha   90.00
_cell.angle_beta   90.00
_cell.angle_gamma   90.00
#
_symmetry.space_group_name_H-M   'P 1'
#
loop_
_entity.id
_entity.type
_entity.pdbx_description
1 polymer ?
#
loop_
_entity_poly.entity_id
_entity_poly.type
_entity_poly.pdbx_seq_one_letter_code
_entity_poly.pdbx_strand_id
1 'polypeptide(L)' 'MIRVQKDKDWLHYVPVVGFDEEHVFLAESLSKLINCKKVLYNRRLRNEEFLQLWNTAMLKQPFYKNTYFIVKNKSETAL' A
#
# COMPACT_ATOMS: atom_id res chain seq x y z
N MET A 1 1.75 -5.85 -1.95
CA MET A 1 0.32 -5.81 -2.34
C MET A 1 -0.51 -5.47 -1.12
N ILE A 2 -1.67 -4.85 -1.30
CA ILE A 2 -2.59 -4.49 -0.21
C ILE A 2 -3.99 -5.00 -0.54
N ARG A 3 -4.79 -5.31 0.48
CA ARG A 3 -6.20 -5.67 0.31
C ARG A 3 -7.00 -4.46 -0.19
N VAL A 4 -7.87 -4.68 -1.18
CA VAL A 4 -8.87 -3.70 -1.64
C VAL A 4 -9.90 -3.44 -0.53
N GLN A 5 -10.24 -4.48 0.24
CA GLN A 5 -11.21 -4.44 1.33
C GLN A 5 -10.77 -5.43 2.42
N LYS A 6 -10.94 -5.06 3.70
CA LYS A 6 -10.46 -5.80 4.87
C LYS A 6 -10.83 -7.29 4.88
N ASP A 7 -12.05 -7.63 4.45
CA ASP A 7 -12.60 -8.99 4.54
C ASP A 7 -12.62 -9.74 3.20
N LYS A 8 -11.79 -9.30 2.24
CA LYS A 8 -11.67 -9.92 0.92
C LYS A 8 -10.22 -10.22 0.61
N ASP A 9 -10.01 -11.31 -0.13
CA ASP A 9 -8.70 -11.72 -0.64
C ASP A 9 -8.35 -11.05 -1.98
N TRP A 10 -9.04 -9.95 -2.30
CA TRP A 10 -8.75 -9.14 -3.48
C TRP A 10 -7.56 -8.24 -3.19
N LEU A 11 -6.43 -8.59 -3.81
CA LEU A 11 -5.18 -7.88 -3.67
C LEU A 11 -4.94 -6.99 -4.89
N HIS A 12 -4.34 -5.83 -4.66
CA HIS A 12 -3.76 -5.03 -5.73
C HIS A 12 -2.43 -4.43 -5.32
N TYR A 13 -1.67 -3.95 -6.31
CA TYR A 13 -0.47 -3.15 -6.07
C TYR A 13 -0.85 -1.68 -5.95
N VAL A 14 -0.22 -1.01 -5.00
CA VAL A 14 -0.32 0.43 -4.81
C VAL A 14 1.05 1.00 -4.46
N PRO A 15 1.51 2.08 -5.12
CA PRO A 15 2.68 2.82 -4.69
C PRO A 15 2.40 3.58 -3.39
N VAL A 16 3.27 3.41 -2.41
CA VAL A 16 3.36 4.31 -1.26
C VAL A 16 4.25 5.49 -1.68
N VAL A 17 3.74 6.72 -1.53
CA VAL A 17 4.45 7.93 -1.97
C VAL A 17 4.87 8.83 -0.80
N GLY A 18 4.44 8.51 0.42
CA GLY A 18 4.87 9.19 1.63
C GLY A 18 4.07 8.73 2.86
N PHE A 19 4.45 9.23 4.02
CA PHE A 19 3.77 9.01 5.30
C PHE A 19 4.01 10.22 6.23
N ASP A 20 3.13 10.37 7.22
CA ASP A 20 3.29 11.27 8.36
C ASP A 20 3.07 10.50 9.69
N GLU A 21 2.94 11.23 10.80
CA GLU A 21 2.74 10.62 12.13
C GLU A 21 1.48 9.75 12.22
N GLU A 22 0.45 10.05 11.44
CA GLU A 22 -0.87 9.42 11.55
C GLU A 22 -1.28 8.65 10.28
N HIS A 23 -0.68 8.95 9.12
CA HIS A 23 -1.17 8.52 7.82
C HIS A 23 -0.10 8.00 6.86
N VAL A 24 -0.55 7.13 5.95
CA VAL A 24 0.17 6.72 4.74
C VAL A 24 -0.54 7.30 3.50
N PHE A 25 0.25 7.81 2.55
CA PHE A 25 -0.22 8.39 1.30
C PHE A 25 0.04 7.46 0.12
N LEU A 26 -0.98 7.22 -0.68
CA LEU A 26 -1.00 6.23 -1.75
C LEU A 26 -1.37 6.86 -3.10
N ALA A 27 -0.71 6.40 -4.16
CA ALA A 27 -1.10 6.64 -5.54
C ALA A 27 -2.05 5.52 -6.02
N GLU A 28 -3.33 5.67 -5.73
CA GLU A 28 -4.39 4.71 -5.99
C GLU A 28 -4.86 4.73 -7.45
N SER A 29 -4.94 3.56 -8.06
CA SER A 29 -5.45 3.37 -9.43
C SER A 29 -6.94 3.02 -9.46
N LEU A 30 -7.49 2.51 -8.37
CA LEU A 30 -8.90 2.17 -8.25
C LEU A 30 -9.71 3.40 -7.84
N SER A 31 -10.43 4.00 -8.79
CA SER A 31 -11.21 5.23 -8.59
C SER A 31 -12.15 5.19 -7.39
N LYS A 32 -12.74 4.03 -7.09
CA LYS A 32 -13.65 3.81 -5.95
C LYS A 32 -12.98 3.92 -4.57
N LEU A 33 -11.65 3.84 -4.49
CA LEU A 33 -10.89 3.90 -3.23
C LEU A 33 -10.24 5.28 -3.01
N ILE A 34 -10.35 6.18 -3.99
CA ILE A 34 -9.86 7.56 -3.89
C ILE A 34 -10.69 8.30 -2.85
N ASN A 35 -10.01 8.89 -1.86
CA ASN A 35 -10.64 9.68 -0.80
C ASN A 35 -10.06 11.10 -0.65
N CYS A 36 -9.12 11.48 -1.51
CA CYS A 36 -8.60 12.84 -1.58
C CYS A 36 -8.19 13.21 -3.02
N LYS A 37 -8.07 14.52 -3.30
CA LYS A 37 -7.70 15.05 -4.62
C LYS A 37 -6.40 15.85 -4.52
N LYS A 38 -5.27 15.17 -4.34
CA LYS A 38 -3.94 15.81 -4.33
C LYS A 38 -3.17 15.41 -5.58
N VAL A 39 -2.19 16.23 -5.95
CA VAL A 39 -1.41 16.03 -7.19
C VAL A 39 -0.55 14.78 -7.10
N LEU A 40 0.06 14.52 -5.93
CA LEU A 40 1.03 13.43 -5.74
C LEU A 40 0.41 12.15 -5.19
N TYR A 41 -0.78 12.23 -4.60
CA TYR A 41 -1.50 11.10 -4.01
C TYR A 41 -3.01 11.35 -4.07
N ASN A 42 -3.80 10.29 -4.07
CA ASN A 42 -5.26 10.36 -4.18
C ASN A 42 -5.97 9.40 -3.20
N ARG A 43 -5.21 8.70 -2.36
CA ARG A 43 -5.74 7.96 -1.22
C ARG A 43 -4.87 8.18 0.01
N ARG A 44 -5.51 8.53 1.12
CA ARG A 44 -4.88 8.70 2.44
C ARG A 44 -5.51 7.70 3.41
N LEU A 45 -4.68 6.91 4.08
CA LEU A 45 -5.12 5.94 5.08
C LEU A 45 -4.47 6.25 6.41
N ARG A 46 -5.20 5.99 7.52
CA ARG A 46 -4.56 5.97 8.84
C ARG A 46 -3.57 4.81 8.93
N ASN A 47 -2.52 4.97 9.72
CA ASN A 47 -1.47 3.96 9.88
C ASN A 47 -2.03 2.59 10.27
N GLU A 48 -2.97 2.55 11.21
CA GLU A 48 -3.63 1.31 11.65
C GLU A 48 -4.43 0.63 10.54
N GLU A 49 -5.15 1.42 9.75
CA GLU A 49 -5.96 0.92 8.63
C GLU A 49 -5.06 0.36 7.52
N PHE A 50 -3.98 1.09 7.20
CA PHE A 50 -2.98 0.63 6.23
C PHE A 50 -2.38 -0.71 6.65
N LEU A 51 -1.96 -0.86 7.92
CA LEU A 51 -1.37 -2.09 8.43
C LEU A 51 -2.35 -3.28 8.35
N GLN A 52 -3.63 -3.06 8.62
CA GLN A 52 -4.66 -4.10 8.49
C GLN A 52 -4.83 -4.56 7.03
N LEU A 53 -4.91 -3.61 6.10
CA LEU A 53 -5.06 -3.94 4.69
C LEU A 53 -3.78 -4.55 4.09
N TRP A 54 -2.60 -4.15 4.58
CA TRP A 54 -1.31 -4.64 4.09
C TRP A 54 -0.94 -6.02 4.66
N ASN A 55 -1.61 -6.45 5.74
CA ASN A 55 -1.54 -7.82 6.20
C ASN A 55 -2.32 -8.76 5.25
N THR A 56 -1.60 -9.25 4.25
CA THR A 56 -2.13 -10.17 3.23
C THR A 56 -1.98 -11.64 3.59
N ALA A 57 -1.65 -11.98 4.84
CA ALA A 57 -1.54 -13.37 5.27
C ALA A 57 -2.83 -14.14 4.95
N MET A 58 -2.68 -15.34 4.38
CA MET A 58 -3.78 -16.28 4.13
C MET A 58 -3.48 -17.61 4.82
N LEU A 59 -4.51 -18.40 5.14
CA LEU A 59 -4.35 -19.69 5.82
C LEU A 59 -3.34 -20.61 5.13
N LYS A 60 -3.37 -20.66 3.79
CA LYS A 60 -2.46 -21.48 2.98
C LYS A 60 -1.08 -20.83 2.74
N GLN A 61 -0.93 -19.53 3.06
CA GLN A 61 0.30 -18.76 2.84
C GLN A 61 0.53 -17.76 4.00
N PRO A 62 0.74 -18.23 5.25
CA PRO A 62 0.74 -17.37 6.43
C PRO A 62 1.93 -16.40 6.48
N PHE A 63 3.02 -16.71 5.77
CA PHE A 63 4.22 -15.87 5.69
C PHE A 63 4.20 -14.87 4.53
N TYR A 64 3.23 -14.97 3.61
CA TYR A 64 3.05 -14.00 2.52
C TYR A 64 2.23 -12.79 2.99
N LYS A 65 2.81 -12.02 3.91
CA LYS A 65 2.21 -10.81 4.47
C LYS A 65 3.12 -9.60 4.28
N ASN A 66 2.52 -8.43 4.17
CA ASN A 66 3.23 -7.15 4.17
C ASN A 66 4.36 -7.08 3.13
N THR A 67 4.13 -7.66 1.95
CA THR A 67 5.13 -7.68 0.88
C THR A 67 5.17 -6.35 0.14
N TYR A 68 6.37 -5.93 -0.22
CA TYR A 68 6.63 -4.71 -0.97
C TYR A 68 7.85 -4.88 -1.87
N PHE A 69 7.94 -4.04 -2.89
CA PHE A 69 9.13 -3.89 -3.72
C PHE A 69 9.74 -2.53 -3.45
N ILE A 70 11.06 -2.48 -3.42
CA ILE A 70 11.79 -1.22 -3.48
C ILE A 70 12.27 -1.07 -4.91
N VAL A 71 11.84 0.01 -5.56
CA VAL A 71 12.36 0.38 -6.88
C VAL A 71 13.44 1.43 -6.65
N LYS A 72 14.67 1.13 -7.05
CA LYS A 72 15.81 2.06 -7.01
C LYS A 72 16.32 2.31 -8.41
N ASN A 73 16.88 3.48 -8.66
CA ASN A 73 17.62 3.70 -9.90
C ASN A 73 18.90 2.87 -9.89
N LYS A 74 19.29 2.33 -11.06
CA LYS A 74 20.47 1.46 -11.19
C LYS A 74 21.75 2.13 -10.67
N SER A 75 21.84 3.46 -10.74
CA SER A 75 22.95 4.27 -10.22
C SER A 75 23.05 4.31 -8.69
N GLU A 76 21.99 4.01 -7.95
CA GLU A 76 21.96 4.04 -6.47
C GLU A 76 22.35 2.68 -5.83
N THR A 77 22.48 1.63 -6.65
CA THR A 77 22.85 0.27 -6.21
C THR A 77 24.35 0.04 -6.12
N ALA A 78 25.17 1.03 -6.47
CA ALA A 78 26.63 0.98 -6.38
C ALA A 78 27.13 1.74 -5.15
N LEU A 79 26.76 1.27 -3.96
CA LEU A 79 27.33 1.66 -2.66
C LEU A 79 27.31 0.46 -1.72
#